data_AF-A0A9R1VM31-F1
#
_entry.id   AF-A0A9R1VM31-F1
#
_cell.length_a   1.000
_cell.length_b   1.000
_cell.length_c   1.000
_cell.angle_alpha   90.00
_cell.angle_beta   90.00
_cell.angle_gamma   90.00
#
_symmetry.space_group_name_H-M   'P 1'
#
loop_
_entity.id
_entity.type
_entity.pdbx_description
1 polymer ?
#
loop_
_entity_poly.entity_id
_entity_poly.type
_entity_poly.pdbx_seq_one_letter_code
_entity_poly.pdbx_strand_id
1 'polypeptide(L)'
;MDNHQADEEHELVIELSEKDSLLEKKKKLLEINHFDPNGKVKIKSICSIELVNSVLEEMLQRARIINADEVDLYFGGIDAFGFCSPRNELESLHTILSLVDKSKSTSEQIRPKVFQDLMNATLNKIHEFSNNIIEDTKILSKWNLHKEKCLLQWGESNGVKSKLDIAFVEGGGRGAIAREDLEVGDIALEIPLSAIISEDLLHETTMFPILEKVDGISFETMLLLWSMKEKYDTNSKFKIYFDTLPEAFNTGLSFGMEAIMALDGTLLLEEIIQAKEHLRSQYNDLIPSLCNNYPNIFPSNLYTWEKFLWACELWYSNSMKVMFKDGNLRTCLIPIGGFLNHSITPHIMNYGKVDPTSNSLKFPLSRPCNNGEQCYLSYGNLSSSHLITFYGFLPKGDIDNPYDVIPLDIDLDNIEDVNPMCNWSTHMVRGTWLSKKNGIFNYGLPIPLLEHLREARMLMLESNIEVQEKLELELEILEDLQSTFDAMMENLGETEPLRREKCDWDVKLALDFKELQKRIISSIVSSCYNGKKLVEQELHNCKCV
;
A
#
# COMPACT_ATOMS: atom_id res chain seq x y z
N MET A 1 -56.05 20.96 8.72
CA MET A 1 -55.36 19.69 8.41
C MET A 1 -53.89 20.04 8.35
N ASP A 2 -53.26 19.90 9.50
CA ASP A 2 -51.84 20.17 9.73
C ASP A 2 -51.01 19.17 8.95
N ASN A 3 -50.21 19.65 8.01
CA ASN A 3 -49.21 18.85 7.33
C ASN A 3 -47.91 18.95 8.15
N HIS A 4 -47.89 18.28 9.30
CA HIS A 4 -46.64 17.91 9.97
C HIS A 4 -45.93 16.88 9.08
N GLN A 5 -45.12 17.35 8.14
CA GLN A 5 -44.03 16.52 7.62
C GLN A 5 -43.11 16.26 8.81
N ALA A 6 -43.14 15.03 9.32
CA ALA A 6 -42.28 14.59 10.40
C ALA A 6 -40.81 14.84 10.01
N ASP A 7 -40.03 15.35 10.96
CA ASP A 7 -38.58 15.49 10.89
C ASP A 7 -37.98 14.06 10.91
N GLU A 8 -38.09 13.35 9.79
CA GLU A 8 -37.61 11.97 9.65
C GLU A 8 -36.09 11.95 9.87
N GLU A 9 -35.64 11.23 10.90
CA GLU A 9 -34.24 11.04 11.24
C GLU A 9 -33.75 9.75 10.58
N HIS A 10 -32.67 9.83 9.82
CA HIS A 10 -32.01 8.69 9.21
C HIS A 10 -30.75 8.34 9.99
N GLU A 11 -30.44 7.05 10.05
CA GLU A 11 -29.27 6.53 10.74
C GLU A 11 -28.31 5.87 9.73
N LEU A 12 -27.05 6.28 9.77
CA LEU A 12 -25.97 5.72 8.96
C LEU A 12 -24.98 5.02 9.88
N VAL A 13 -24.61 3.79 9.54
CA VAL A 13 -23.68 2.98 10.35
C VAL A 13 -22.43 2.72 9.54
N ILE A 14 -21.29 3.17 10.06
CA ILE A 14 -19.97 2.76 9.58
C ILE A 14 -19.52 1.63 10.49
N GLU A 15 -19.67 0.41 10.00
CA GLU A 15 -19.42 -0.82 10.75
C GLU A 15 -17.92 -1.10 10.86
N LEU A 16 -17.48 -1.42 12.08
CA LEU A 16 -16.16 -1.98 12.33
C LEU A 16 -16.26 -3.51 12.21
N SER A 17 -15.42 -4.12 11.39
CA SER A 17 -15.51 -5.57 11.12
C SER A 17 -15.01 -6.40 12.31
N GLU A 18 -15.81 -7.38 12.76
CA GLU A 18 -15.38 -8.34 13.79
C GLU A 18 -14.22 -9.26 13.34
N LYS A 19 -13.87 -9.25 12.04
CA LYS A 19 -12.73 -9.99 11.48
C LYS A 19 -11.46 -9.15 11.39
N ASP A 20 -11.51 -7.88 11.80
CA ASP A 20 -10.36 -6.99 11.76
C ASP A 20 -9.30 -7.42 12.80
N SER A 21 -8.06 -7.62 12.37
CA SER A 21 -6.96 -7.98 13.27
C SER A 21 -6.62 -6.87 14.28
N LEU A 22 -7.01 -5.62 13.98
CA LEU A 22 -6.79 -4.43 14.79
C LEU A 22 -8.06 -3.99 15.54
N LEU A 23 -9.10 -4.84 15.58
CA LEU A 23 -10.41 -4.56 16.16
C LEU A 23 -10.36 -3.86 17.52
N GLU A 24 -9.63 -4.42 18.49
CA GLU A 24 -9.58 -3.90 19.85
C GLU A 24 -8.90 -2.53 19.93
N LYS A 25 -7.84 -2.32 19.14
CA LYS A 25 -7.15 -1.01 19.05
C LYS A 25 -8.09 0.05 18.45
N LYS A 26 -8.83 -0.29 17.39
CA LYS A 26 -9.80 0.61 16.74
C LYS A 26 -11.01 0.92 17.62
N LYS A 27 -11.59 -0.08 18.31
CA LYS A 27 -12.69 0.11 19.27
C LYS A 27 -12.30 1.12 20.34
N LYS A 28 -11.13 0.93 20.95
CA LYS A 28 -10.62 1.84 21.99
C LYS A 28 -10.39 3.25 21.46
N LEU A 29 -9.84 3.40 20.25
CA LEU A 29 -9.61 4.71 19.65
C LEU A 29 -10.94 5.42 19.34
N LEU A 30 -11.96 4.69 18.90
CA LEU A 30 -13.33 5.23 18.74
C LEU A 30 -13.87 5.75 20.08
N GLU A 31 -13.78 4.97 21.15
CA GLU A 31 -14.28 5.34 22.48
C GLU A 31 -13.60 6.60 23.03
N ILE A 32 -12.27 6.72 22.86
CA ILE A 32 -11.51 7.90 23.31
C ILE A 32 -11.90 9.14 22.54
N ASN A 33 -12.23 9.00 21.25
CA ASN A 33 -12.75 10.07 20.41
C ASN A 33 -14.26 10.26 20.58
N HIS A 34 -14.85 9.71 21.66
CA HIS A 34 -16.27 9.82 22.02
C HIS A 34 -17.23 9.24 20.98
N PHE A 35 -16.76 8.32 20.13
CA PHE A 35 -17.61 7.54 19.23
C PHE A 35 -18.00 6.22 19.90
N ASP A 36 -19.29 5.89 19.85
CA ASP A 36 -19.75 4.53 20.14
C ASP A 36 -19.23 3.60 19.00
N PRO A 37 -18.47 2.53 19.30
CA PRO A 37 -18.00 1.57 18.30
C PRO A 37 -19.11 0.95 17.45
N ASN A 38 -20.32 0.81 18.02
CA ASN A 38 -21.54 0.36 17.33
C ASN A 38 -22.48 1.51 16.99
N GLY A 39 -22.01 2.74 17.24
CA GLY A 39 -22.76 3.97 17.12
C GLY A 39 -23.24 4.23 15.71
N LYS A 40 -24.32 4.99 15.62
CA LYS A 40 -24.94 5.40 14.37
C LYS A 40 -24.79 6.90 14.25
N VAL A 41 -24.43 7.36 13.06
CA VAL A 41 -24.44 8.79 12.74
C VAL A 41 -25.85 9.16 12.31
N LYS A 42 -26.44 10.13 13.00
CA LYS A 42 -27.82 10.56 12.78
C LYS A 42 -27.86 11.77 11.86
N ILE A 43 -28.76 11.75 10.88
CA ILE A 43 -28.95 12.86 9.97
C ILE A 43 -30.45 13.11 9.75
N LYS A 44 -30.86 14.36 9.91
CA LYS A 44 -32.27 14.75 9.70
C LYS A 44 -32.58 14.89 8.21
N SER A 45 -33.80 14.59 7.81
CA SER A 45 -34.27 14.69 6.43
C SER A 45 -34.15 16.08 5.82
N ILE A 46 -34.23 17.12 6.65
CA ILE A 46 -34.05 18.52 6.26
C ILE A 46 -32.92 19.11 7.11
N CYS A 47 -31.75 19.28 6.50
CA CYS A 47 -30.58 19.88 7.12
C CYS A 47 -30.09 21.10 6.34
N SER A 48 -29.51 22.07 7.06
CA SER A 48 -28.69 23.10 6.42
C SER A 48 -27.40 22.49 5.88
N ILE A 49 -26.75 23.17 4.94
CA ILE A 49 -25.45 22.73 4.40
C ILE A 49 -24.38 22.64 5.49
N GLU A 50 -24.44 23.51 6.50
CA GLU A 50 -23.53 23.51 7.65
C GLU A 50 -23.69 22.23 8.48
N LEU A 51 -24.93 21.78 8.71
CA LEU A 51 -25.21 20.52 9.40
C LEU A 51 -24.75 19.31 8.58
N VAL A 52 -24.93 19.33 7.25
CA VAL A 52 -24.42 18.25 6.38
C VAL A 52 -22.90 18.15 6.46
N ASN A 53 -22.20 19.28 6.43
CA ASN A 53 -20.74 19.31 6.57
C ASN A 53 -20.31 18.81 7.96
N SER A 54 -21.00 19.21 9.03
CA SER A 54 -20.73 18.71 10.37
C SER A 54 -20.90 17.18 10.47
N VAL A 55 -21.97 16.64 9.89
CA VAL A 55 -22.21 15.19 9.83
C VAL A 55 -21.15 14.49 8.98
N LEU A 56 -20.76 15.07 7.84
CA LEU A 56 -19.70 14.52 7.01
C LEU A 56 -18.37 14.45 7.77
N GLU A 57 -18.00 15.50 8.50
CA GLU A 57 -16.77 15.48 9.31
C GLU A 57 -16.83 14.42 10.42
N GLU A 58 -17.98 14.25 11.09
CA GLU A 58 -18.18 13.17 12.09
C GLU A 58 -18.01 11.79 11.45
N MET A 59 -18.66 11.56 10.29
CA MET A 59 -18.53 10.31 9.53
C MET A 59 -17.09 10.07 9.09
N LEU A 60 -16.39 11.10 8.65
CA LEU A 60 -15.03 11.02 8.15
C LEU A 60 -14.04 10.68 9.26
N GLN A 61 -14.19 11.29 10.44
CA GLN A 61 -13.37 10.95 11.62
C GLN A 61 -13.54 9.49 12.03
N ARG A 62 -14.79 9.00 12.06
CA ARG A 62 -15.08 7.59 12.33
C ARG A 62 -14.51 6.66 11.25
N ALA A 63 -14.69 7.01 9.98
CA ALA A 63 -14.22 6.22 8.85
C ALA A 63 -12.70 6.08 8.81
N ARG A 64 -11.96 7.16 9.13
CA ARG A 64 -10.49 7.15 9.22
C ARG A 64 -9.99 6.11 10.22
N ILE A 65 -10.60 6.07 11.42
CA ILE A 65 -10.25 5.09 12.46
C ILE A 65 -10.57 3.66 12.00
N ILE A 66 -11.75 3.45 11.41
CA ILE A 66 -12.18 2.12 10.95
C ILE A 66 -11.29 1.60 9.83
N ASN A 67 -10.89 2.46 8.89
CA ASN A 67 -10.06 2.10 7.75
C ASN A 67 -8.55 2.17 8.05
N ALA A 68 -8.13 2.56 9.26
CA ALA A 68 -6.72 2.69 9.60
C ALA A 68 -6.02 1.33 9.57
N ASP A 69 -4.83 1.28 8.98
CA ASP A 69 -3.96 0.11 9.11
C ASP A 69 -3.02 0.24 10.31
N GLU A 70 -2.10 -0.71 10.44
CA GLU A 70 -1.13 -0.75 11.54
C GLU A 70 -0.26 0.52 11.58
N VAL A 71 0.22 1.00 10.43
CA VAL A 71 1.08 2.19 10.32
C VAL A 71 0.26 3.45 10.63
N ASP A 72 -0.95 3.56 10.11
CA ASP A 72 -1.85 4.67 10.43
C ASP A 72 -2.12 4.74 11.94
N LEU A 73 -2.39 3.61 12.61
CA LEU A 73 -2.64 3.58 14.05
C LEU A 73 -1.39 3.87 14.87
N TYR A 74 -0.24 3.29 14.51
CA TYR A 74 1.01 3.45 15.25
C TYR A 74 1.50 4.90 15.24
N PHE A 75 1.44 5.57 14.08
CA PHE A 75 1.92 6.95 13.95
C PHE A 75 0.83 8.02 14.09
N GLY A 76 -0.45 7.67 13.96
CA GLY A 76 -1.59 8.60 14.13
C GLY A 76 -1.86 8.98 15.58
N GLY A 77 -1.63 8.05 16.52
CA GLY A 77 -1.84 8.26 17.95
C GLY A 77 -3.31 8.48 18.33
N ILE A 78 -3.55 9.03 19.53
CA ILE A 78 -4.89 9.21 20.11
C ILE A 78 -5.72 10.28 19.36
N ASP A 79 -5.03 11.30 18.85
CA ASP A 79 -5.62 12.33 17.99
C ASP A 79 -5.67 11.80 16.55
N ALA A 80 -6.64 10.93 16.26
CA ALA A 80 -6.95 10.44 14.92
C ALA A 80 -7.26 11.57 13.88
N PHE A 81 -7.13 12.84 14.29
CA PHE A 81 -7.25 14.05 13.50
C PHE A 81 -5.93 14.49 12.84
N GLY A 82 -4.77 13.97 13.28
CA GLY A 82 -3.46 14.54 12.94
C GLY A 82 -2.78 13.97 11.70
N PHE A 83 -2.77 12.65 11.52
CA PHE A 83 -2.13 11.97 10.40
C PHE A 83 -3.06 10.92 9.80
N CYS A 84 -3.37 11.07 8.52
CA CYS A 84 -4.16 10.14 7.73
C CYS A 84 -3.35 9.91 6.45
N SER A 85 -2.98 8.66 6.15
CA SER A 85 -2.32 8.37 4.88
C SER A 85 -3.24 8.79 3.72
N PRO A 86 -2.69 9.21 2.55
CA PRO A 86 -3.50 9.54 1.37
C PRO A 86 -4.51 8.43 1.02
N ARG A 87 -4.11 7.18 1.23
CA ARG A 87 -4.97 6.02 1.05
C ARG A 87 -6.10 5.98 2.09
N ASN A 88 -5.80 6.11 3.38
CA ASN A 88 -6.83 6.09 4.41
C ASN A 88 -7.88 7.18 4.20
N GLU A 89 -7.46 8.36 3.73
CA GLU A 89 -8.35 9.48 3.43
C GLU A 89 -9.33 9.11 2.30
N LEU A 90 -8.81 8.59 1.19
CA LEU A 90 -9.63 8.16 0.05
C LEU A 90 -10.53 6.98 0.40
N GLU A 91 -10.05 5.95 1.09
CA GLU A 91 -10.88 4.82 1.55
C GLU A 91 -12.02 5.32 2.46
N SER A 92 -11.74 6.29 3.35
CA SER A 92 -12.72 6.84 4.27
C SER A 92 -13.84 7.58 3.54
N LEU A 93 -13.48 8.44 2.58
CA LEU A 93 -14.45 9.11 1.72
C LEU A 93 -15.26 8.11 0.88
N HIS A 94 -14.62 7.05 0.37
CA HIS A 94 -15.30 6.00 -0.39
C HIS A 94 -16.25 5.15 0.44
N THR A 95 -15.90 4.82 1.68
CA THR A 95 -16.80 4.13 2.61
C THR A 95 -18.07 4.94 2.82
N ILE A 96 -17.94 6.27 2.98
CA ILE A 96 -19.09 7.18 3.12
C ILE A 96 -19.94 7.20 1.85
N LEU A 97 -19.33 7.34 0.66
CA LEU A 97 -20.05 7.31 -0.61
C LEU A 97 -20.83 5.99 -0.80
N SER A 98 -20.16 4.85 -0.55
CA SER A 98 -20.77 3.51 -0.66
C SER A 98 -21.96 3.35 0.29
N LEU A 99 -21.86 3.89 1.51
CA LEU A 99 -22.94 3.84 2.49
C LEU A 99 -24.15 4.68 2.06
N VAL A 100 -23.90 5.90 1.57
CA VAL A 100 -24.93 6.81 1.04
C VAL A 100 -25.57 6.25 -0.24
N ASP A 101 -24.83 5.46 -1.02
CA ASP A 101 -25.35 4.79 -2.20
C ASP A 101 -26.21 3.57 -1.86
N LYS A 102 -25.84 2.77 -0.85
CA LYS A 102 -26.64 1.61 -0.42
C LYS A 102 -27.98 2.02 0.20
N SER A 103 -28.05 3.17 0.86
CA SER A 103 -29.30 3.71 1.42
C SER A 103 -30.33 4.11 0.36
N LYS A 104 -29.97 4.08 -0.94
CA LYS A 104 -30.89 4.24 -2.08
C LYS A 104 -31.88 3.07 -2.26
N SER A 105 -31.63 1.91 -1.67
CA SER A 105 -32.28 0.64 -2.06
C SER A 105 -33.53 0.23 -1.28
N THR A 106 -33.90 0.94 -0.21
CA THR A 106 -34.96 0.47 0.71
C THR A 106 -36.38 0.96 0.42
N SER A 107 -36.60 1.95 -0.45
CA SER A 107 -37.93 2.18 -1.07
C SER A 107 -37.81 3.10 -2.29
N GLU A 108 -38.60 2.88 -3.33
CA GLU A 108 -38.71 3.75 -4.53
C GLU A 108 -39.27 5.16 -4.24
N GLN A 109 -39.21 5.63 -2.99
CA GLN A 109 -39.58 6.99 -2.62
C GLN A 109 -38.41 7.95 -2.84
N ILE A 110 -38.75 9.13 -3.34
CA ILE A 110 -37.87 10.26 -3.65
C ILE A 110 -36.71 10.37 -2.65
N ARG A 111 -35.46 10.30 -3.16
CA ARG A 111 -34.23 10.44 -2.35
C ARG A 111 -34.37 11.66 -1.43
N PRO A 112 -34.28 11.50 -0.10
CA PRO A 112 -34.19 12.63 0.80
C PRO A 112 -33.04 13.53 0.34
N LYS A 113 -33.33 14.82 0.13
CA LYS A 113 -32.37 15.80 -0.39
C LYS A 113 -31.04 15.75 0.37
N VAL A 114 -31.11 15.48 1.67
CA VAL A 114 -29.96 15.37 2.56
C VAL A 114 -28.93 14.30 2.13
N PHE A 115 -29.35 13.15 1.59
CA PHE A 115 -28.40 12.15 1.09
C PHE A 115 -27.70 12.60 -0.19
N GLN A 116 -28.38 13.40 -1.03
CA GLN A 116 -27.76 13.97 -2.22
C GLN A 116 -26.76 15.06 -1.81
N ASP A 117 -27.12 15.90 -0.85
CA ASP A 117 -26.25 16.95 -0.31
C ASP A 117 -25.00 16.33 0.34
N LEU A 118 -25.16 15.26 1.12
CA LEU A 118 -24.04 14.51 1.72
C LEU A 118 -23.14 13.89 0.65
N MET A 119 -23.71 13.24 -0.36
CA MET A 119 -22.94 12.66 -1.48
C MET A 119 -22.15 13.74 -2.23
N ASN A 120 -22.77 14.89 -2.52
CA ASN A 120 -22.10 16.00 -3.18
C ASN A 120 -20.98 16.57 -2.30
N ALA A 121 -21.19 16.71 -0.99
CA ALA A 121 -20.18 17.18 -0.06
C ALA A 121 -18.99 16.21 0.03
N THR A 122 -19.24 14.89 0.04
CA THR A 122 -18.18 13.88 0.01
C THR A 122 -17.40 13.91 -1.31
N LEU A 123 -18.08 14.02 -2.46
CA LEU A 123 -17.42 14.16 -3.76
C LEU A 123 -16.55 15.41 -3.81
N ASN A 124 -17.05 16.55 -3.30
CA ASN A 124 -16.26 17.78 -3.22
C ASN A 124 -14.97 17.59 -2.41
N LYS A 125 -15.01 16.86 -1.28
CA LYS A 125 -13.81 16.52 -0.51
C LYS A 125 -12.81 15.68 -1.31
N ILE A 126 -13.28 14.73 -2.13
CA ILE A 126 -12.40 13.95 -3.02
C ILE A 126 -11.78 14.85 -4.09
N HIS A 127 -12.53 15.78 -4.67
CA HIS A 127 -11.98 16.77 -5.61
C HIS A 127 -10.96 17.70 -4.95
N GLU A 128 -11.24 18.21 -3.74
CA GLU A 128 -10.31 19.02 -2.96
C GLU A 128 -9.01 18.27 -2.68
N PHE A 129 -9.11 17.00 -2.26
CA PHE A 129 -7.95 16.13 -2.09
C PHE A 129 -7.16 15.96 -3.39
N SER A 130 -7.86 15.71 -4.50
CA SER A 130 -7.25 15.50 -5.83
C SER A 130 -6.53 16.74 -6.35
N ASN A 131 -7.08 17.93 -6.12
CA ASN A 131 -6.47 19.19 -6.54
C ASN A 131 -5.17 19.51 -5.78
N ASN A 132 -4.97 18.93 -4.60
CA ASN A 132 -3.75 19.09 -3.82
C ASN A 132 -2.64 18.11 -4.24
N ILE A 133 -2.95 17.14 -5.11
CA ILE A 133 -1.98 16.18 -5.64
C ILE A 133 -1.27 16.82 -6.83
N ILE A 134 0.05 16.90 -6.76
CA ILE A 134 0.90 17.32 -7.87
C ILE A 134 1.64 16.07 -8.35
N GLU A 135 1.20 15.53 -9.48
CA GLU A 135 1.87 14.42 -10.17
C GLU A 135 2.50 14.97 -11.46
N ASP A 136 3.78 15.37 -11.43
CA ASP A 136 4.52 15.81 -12.64
C ASP A 136 4.89 14.60 -13.52
N THR A 137 3.88 14.02 -14.16
CA THR A 137 4.01 12.82 -14.96
C THR A 137 4.22 13.20 -16.43
N LYS A 138 5.43 13.00 -16.94
CA LYS A 138 5.74 13.29 -18.34
C LYS A 138 5.51 12.08 -19.25
N ILE A 139 4.56 12.21 -20.17
CA ILE A 139 4.29 11.21 -21.21
C ILE A 139 5.29 11.36 -22.37
N LEU A 140 6.00 10.28 -22.70
CA LEU A 140 7.04 10.26 -23.74
C LEU A 140 6.49 9.75 -25.08
N SER A 141 6.34 10.65 -26.05
CA SER A 141 5.71 10.39 -27.34
C SER A 141 6.54 9.59 -28.37
N LYS A 142 7.81 9.29 -28.08
CA LYS A 142 8.75 8.72 -29.06
C LYS A 142 8.82 7.18 -29.10
N TRP A 143 8.02 6.49 -28.30
CA TRP A 143 8.12 5.03 -28.14
C TRP A 143 7.19 4.27 -29.09
N ASN A 144 7.69 3.17 -29.67
CA ASN A 144 6.88 2.29 -30.50
C ASN A 144 6.03 1.37 -29.62
N LEU A 145 4.74 1.69 -29.51
CA LEU A 145 3.75 0.97 -28.69
C LEU A 145 2.87 0.03 -29.53
N HIS A 146 3.40 -0.52 -30.62
CA HIS A 146 2.61 -1.37 -31.53
C HIS A 146 2.09 -2.63 -30.83
N LYS A 147 2.92 -3.28 -30.01
CA LYS A 147 2.54 -4.51 -29.29
C LYS A 147 1.41 -4.24 -28.29
N GLU A 148 1.51 -3.15 -27.54
CA GLU A 148 0.52 -2.69 -26.58
C GLU A 148 -0.81 -2.36 -27.26
N LYS A 149 -0.77 -1.68 -28.41
CA LYS A 149 -1.97 -1.42 -29.23
C LYS A 149 -2.62 -2.71 -29.73
N CYS A 150 -1.82 -3.68 -30.18
CA CYS A 150 -2.33 -5.00 -30.56
C CYS A 150 -2.98 -5.72 -29.38
N LEU A 151 -2.42 -5.58 -28.16
CA LEU A 151 -3.02 -6.16 -26.95
C LEU A 151 -4.36 -5.50 -26.61
N LEU A 152 -4.46 -4.17 -26.72
CA LEU A 152 -5.74 -3.47 -26.51
C LEU A 152 -6.81 -3.96 -27.50
N GLN A 153 -6.47 -4.09 -28.79
CA GLN A 153 -7.38 -4.61 -29.82
C GLN A 153 -7.78 -6.08 -29.57
N TRP A 154 -6.83 -6.91 -29.13
CA TRP A 154 -7.12 -8.27 -28.70
C TRP A 154 -8.08 -8.27 -27.50
N GLY A 155 -7.87 -7.40 -26.53
CA GLY A 155 -8.74 -7.23 -25.37
C GLY A 155 -10.16 -6.86 -25.78
N GLU A 156 -10.32 -5.81 -26.60
CA GLU A 156 -11.61 -5.37 -27.13
C GLU A 156 -12.36 -6.51 -27.85
N SER A 157 -11.63 -7.28 -28.67
CA SER A 157 -12.17 -8.45 -29.37
C SER A 157 -12.60 -9.59 -28.42
N ASN A 158 -12.04 -9.63 -27.21
CA ASN A 158 -12.39 -10.59 -26.14
C ASN A 158 -13.34 -9.98 -25.08
N GLY A 159 -13.94 -8.81 -25.36
CA GLY A 159 -14.94 -8.18 -24.51
C GLY A 159 -14.39 -7.28 -23.40
N VAL A 160 -13.08 -7.00 -23.38
CA VAL A 160 -12.51 -5.98 -22.51
C VAL A 160 -13.05 -4.61 -22.91
N LYS A 161 -13.49 -3.83 -21.92
CA LYS A 161 -13.83 -2.41 -22.11
C LYS A 161 -12.78 -1.57 -21.43
N SER A 162 -12.17 -0.65 -22.16
CA SER A 162 -11.12 0.22 -21.65
C SER A 162 -11.41 1.68 -22.02
N LYS A 163 -11.39 2.54 -21.01
CA LYS A 163 -11.29 4.00 -21.16
C LYS A 163 -9.84 4.49 -21.11
N LEU A 164 -8.89 3.55 -21.12
CA LEU A 164 -7.46 3.80 -21.00
C LEU A 164 -6.72 3.46 -22.30
N ASP A 165 -5.69 4.25 -22.61
CA ASP A 165 -4.65 3.94 -23.58
C ASP A 165 -3.34 3.59 -22.89
N ILE A 166 -2.43 2.93 -23.60
CA ILE A 166 -1.08 2.65 -23.09
C ILE A 166 -0.10 3.68 -23.63
N ALA A 167 0.72 4.22 -22.75
CA ALA A 167 1.77 5.17 -23.08
C ALA A 167 3.09 4.80 -22.38
N PHE A 168 4.18 5.44 -22.79
CA PHE A 168 5.43 5.38 -22.05
C PHE A 168 5.55 6.61 -21.17
N VAL A 169 5.76 6.40 -19.88
CA VAL A 169 5.85 7.42 -18.84
C VAL A 169 7.28 7.51 -18.34
N GLU A 170 7.78 8.74 -18.23
CA GLU A 170 9.11 8.99 -17.64
C GLU A 170 9.18 8.44 -16.21
N GLY A 171 10.21 7.63 -15.93
CA GLY A 171 10.40 6.97 -14.64
C GLY A 171 9.50 5.74 -14.38
N GLY A 172 8.28 5.70 -14.92
CA GLY A 172 7.32 4.59 -14.75
C GLY A 172 7.36 3.51 -15.83
N GLY A 173 8.06 3.74 -16.94
CA GLY A 173 8.09 2.77 -18.04
C GLY A 173 6.78 2.78 -18.82
N ARG A 174 6.13 1.62 -19.00
CA ARG A 174 4.81 1.58 -19.66
C ARG A 174 3.72 1.83 -18.61
N GLY A 175 2.76 2.66 -18.95
CA GLY A 175 1.67 3.04 -18.07
C GLY A 175 0.36 3.21 -18.82
N ALA A 176 -0.75 3.17 -18.10
CA ALA A 176 -2.07 3.44 -18.65
C ALA A 176 -2.45 4.92 -18.46
N ILE A 177 -2.94 5.58 -19.50
CA ILE A 177 -3.42 6.97 -19.48
C ILE A 177 -4.90 7.04 -19.79
N ALA A 178 -5.62 7.99 -19.20
CA ALA A 178 -7.03 8.18 -19.49
C ALA A 178 -7.25 8.77 -20.91
N ARG A 179 -8.25 8.26 -21.64
CA ARG A 179 -8.64 8.74 -22.99
C ARG A 179 -9.62 9.91 -22.94
N GLU A 180 -10.25 10.11 -21.79
CA GLU A 180 -11.27 11.09 -21.50
C GLU A 180 -11.18 11.44 -20.01
N ASP A 181 -11.85 12.51 -19.59
CA ASP A 181 -11.97 12.83 -18.17
C ASP A 181 -12.84 11.76 -17.50
N LEU A 182 -12.34 11.19 -16.41
CA LEU A 182 -12.99 10.13 -15.63
C LEU A 182 -13.33 10.65 -14.24
N GLU A 183 -14.57 10.41 -13.82
CA GLU A 183 -15.06 10.85 -12.52
C GLU A 183 -15.06 9.72 -11.49
N VAL A 184 -15.26 10.08 -10.21
CA VAL A 184 -15.39 9.11 -9.12
C VAL A 184 -16.49 8.09 -9.43
N GLY A 185 -16.17 6.81 -9.36
CA GLY A 185 -17.06 5.70 -9.67
C GLY A 185 -17.08 5.26 -11.14
N ASP A 186 -16.48 6.02 -12.06
CA ASP A 186 -16.32 5.57 -13.45
C ASP A 186 -15.45 4.31 -13.51
N ILE A 187 -15.80 3.40 -14.42
CA ILE A 187 -15.03 2.19 -14.67
C ILE A 187 -13.98 2.47 -15.73
N ALA A 188 -12.72 2.60 -15.33
CA ALA A 188 -11.61 2.81 -16.27
C ALA A 188 -11.32 1.57 -17.10
N LEU A 189 -11.44 0.39 -16.49
CA LEU A 189 -11.18 -0.90 -17.12
C LEU A 189 -12.18 -1.95 -16.63
N GLU A 190 -12.73 -2.74 -17.55
CA GLU A 190 -13.57 -3.89 -17.27
C GLU A 190 -13.05 -5.11 -18.03
N ILE A 191 -12.63 -6.14 -17.30
CA ILE A 191 -12.01 -7.36 -17.83
C ILE A 191 -12.94 -8.56 -17.63
N PRO A 192 -13.49 -9.18 -18.69
CA PRO A 192 -14.24 -10.42 -18.58
C PRO A 192 -13.39 -11.55 -17.99
N LEU A 193 -14.00 -12.46 -17.21
CA LEU A 193 -13.27 -13.62 -16.65
C LEU A 193 -12.53 -14.45 -17.70
N SER A 194 -13.10 -14.58 -18.91
CA SER A 194 -12.47 -15.31 -20.01
C SER A 194 -11.15 -14.70 -20.50
N ALA A 195 -10.86 -13.45 -20.17
CA ALA A 195 -9.60 -12.77 -20.51
C ALA A 195 -8.57 -12.80 -19.37
N ILE A 196 -8.95 -13.27 -18.18
CA ILE A 196 -8.06 -13.38 -17.02
C ILE A 196 -7.30 -14.71 -17.08
N ILE A 197 -6.03 -14.69 -16.68
CA ILE A 197 -5.21 -15.89 -16.50
C ILE A 197 -5.30 -16.28 -15.02
N SER A 198 -5.98 -17.39 -14.73
CA SER A 198 -6.20 -17.94 -13.39
C SER A 198 -5.87 -19.44 -13.35
N GLU A 199 -5.91 -20.02 -12.15
CA GLU A 199 -5.72 -21.46 -11.93
C GLU A 199 -6.68 -22.35 -12.73
N ASP A 200 -7.86 -21.83 -13.11
CA ASP A 200 -8.84 -22.59 -13.90
C ASP A 200 -8.26 -23.10 -15.22
N LEU A 201 -7.35 -22.32 -15.82
CA LEU A 201 -6.68 -22.69 -17.07
C LEU A 201 -5.83 -23.95 -16.91
N LEU A 202 -5.29 -24.20 -15.72
CA LEU A 202 -4.39 -25.34 -15.49
C LEU A 202 -5.13 -26.68 -15.66
N HIS A 203 -6.40 -26.75 -15.26
CA HIS A 203 -7.19 -27.99 -15.34
C HIS A 203 -7.34 -28.53 -16.76
N GLU A 204 -7.21 -27.66 -17.78
CA GLU A 204 -7.26 -28.03 -19.19
C GLU A 204 -5.89 -28.43 -19.76
N THR A 205 -4.81 -28.28 -18.99
CA THR A 205 -3.44 -28.53 -19.44
C THR A 205 -2.99 -29.97 -19.17
N THR A 206 -2.05 -30.45 -19.97
CA THR A 206 -1.36 -31.73 -19.73
C THR A 206 -0.43 -31.71 -18.52
N MET A 207 -0.14 -30.53 -17.95
CA MET A 207 0.76 -30.36 -16.81
C MET A 207 0.06 -30.65 -15.49
N PHE A 208 -1.22 -30.30 -15.38
CA PHE A 208 -1.97 -30.37 -14.13
C PHE A 208 -2.01 -31.77 -13.48
N PRO A 209 -2.28 -32.89 -14.21
CA PRO A 209 -2.28 -34.24 -13.61
C PRO A 209 -0.94 -34.72 -13.05
N ILE A 210 0.15 -34.00 -13.35
CA ILE A 210 1.49 -34.24 -12.82
C ILE A 210 1.72 -33.34 -11.61
N LEU A 211 1.45 -32.04 -11.77
CA LEU A 211 1.70 -31.04 -10.74
C LEU A 211 0.80 -31.25 -9.52
N GLU A 212 -0.47 -31.64 -9.70
CA GLU A 212 -1.39 -31.91 -8.58
C GLU A 212 -0.91 -33.03 -7.63
N LYS A 213 0.03 -33.87 -8.08
CA LYS A 213 0.62 -34.96 -7.29
C LYS A 213 1.91 -34.57 -6.59
N VAL A 214 2.44 -33.38 -6.87
CA VAL A 214 3.63 -32.86 -6.20
C VAL A 214 3.18 -32.33 -4.85
N ASP A 215 3.70 -32.91 -3.77
CA ASP A 215 3.34 -32.50 -2.42
C ASP A 215 3.73 -31.05 -2.15
N GLY A 216 2.82 -30.28 -1.56
CA GLY A 216 3.04 -28.89 -1.18
C GLY A 216 3.16 -27.86 -2.32
N ILE A 217 2.98 -28.22 -3.59
CA ILE A 217 3.03 -27.23 -4.69
C ILE A 217 1.77 -26.34 -4.67
N SER A 218 1.96 -25.02 -4.77
CA SER A 218 0.85 -24.07 -4.86
C SER A 218 0.39 -23.87 -6.31
N PHE A 219 -0.86 -23.40 -6.48
CA PHE A 219 -1.37 -23.02 -7.80
C PHE A 219 -0.56 -21.87 -8.43
N GLU A 220 -0.02 -20.95 -7.63
CA GLU A 220 0.90 -19.91 -8.08
C GLU A 220 2.13 -20.52 -8.75
N THR A 221 2.76 -21.51 -8.11
CA THR A 221 3.93 -22.19 -8.70
C THR A 221 3.53 -22.95 -9.96
N MET A 222 2.36 -23.60 -9.99
CA MET A 222 1.88 -24.26 -11.21
C MET A 222 1.67 -23.28 -12.38
N LEU A 223 1.07 -22.13 -12.11
CA LEU A 223 0.84 -21.06 -13.09
C LEU A 223 2.14 -20.45 -13.60
N LEU A 224 3.13 -20.31 -12.73
CA LEU A 224 4.49 -19.92 -13.10
C LEU A 224 5.10 -20.92 -14.10
N LEU A 225 5.07 -22.21 -13.77
CA LEU A 225 5.58 -23.27 -14.66
C LEU A 225 4.85 -23.31 -16.01
N TRP A 226 3.53 -23.10 -15.98
CA TRP A 226 2.72 -22.99 -17.20
C TRP A 226 3.19 -21.81 -18.04
N SER A 227 3.36 -20.63 -17.43
CA SER A 227 3.79 -19.40 -18.11
C SER A 227 5.16 -19.53 -18.79
N MET A 228 6.08 -20.29 -18.20
CA MET A 228 7.40 -20.56 -18.78
C MET A 228 7.31 -21.27 -20.14
N LYS A 229 6.33 -22.18 -20.30
CA LYS A 229 6.07 -22.88 -21.57
C LYS A 229 5.20 -22.04 -22.49
N GLU A 230 4.11 -21.47 -21.95
CA GLU A 230 3.10 -20.74 -22.70
C GLU A 230 3.69 -19.53 -23.46
N LYS A 231 4.70 -18.85 -22.88
CA LYS A 231 5.44 -17.76 -23.55
C LYS A 231 5.96 -18.14 -24.94
N TYR A 232 6.27 -19.41 -25.18
CA TYR A 232 6.83 -19.91 -26.44
C TYR A 232 5.81 -20.63 -27.32
N ASP A 233 4.57 -20.80 -26.88
CA ASP A 233 3.52 -21.43 -27.68
C ASP A 233 2.89 -20.43 -28.66
N THR A 234 3.16 -20.60 -29.95
CA THR A 234 2.61 -19.75 -31.02
C THR A 234 1.09 -19.85 -31.17
N ASN A 235 0.47 -20.92 -30.66
CA ASN A 235 -0.96 -21.13 -30.69
C ASN A 235 -1.65 -20.68 -29.40
N SER A 236 -0.90 -20.16 -28.42
CA SER A 236 -1.47 -19.68 -27.16
C SER A 236 -2.53 -18.60 -27.41
N LYS A 237 -3.66 -18.74 -26.73
CA LYS A 237 -4.69 -17.68 -26.66
C LYS A 237 -4.11 -16.36 -26.14
N PHE A 238 -3.10 -16.44 -25.26
CA PHE A 238 -2.46 -15.32 -24.60
C PHE A 238 -1.14 -14.92 -25.27
N LYS A 239 -0.84 -15.41 -26.48
CA LYS A 239 0.40 -15.10 -27.20
C LYS A 239 0.66 -13.59 -27.32
N ILE A 240 -0.38 -12.81 -27.64
CA ILE A 240 -0.28 -11.35 -27.76
C ILE A 240 0.12 -10.72 -26.42
N TYR A 241 -0.42 -11.19 -25.30
CA TYR A 241 -0.04 -10.73 -23.97
C TYR A 241 1.43 -11.04 -23.67
N PHE A 242 1.87 -12.29 -23.87
CA PHE A 242 3.26 -12.68 -23.65
C PHE A 242 4.25 -11.90 -24.54
N ASP A 243 3.87 -11.59 -25.78
CA ASP A 243 4.69 -10.78 -26.70
C ASP A 243 4.86 -9.33 -26.23
N THR A 244 3.92 -8.81 -25.43
CA THR A 244 4.00 -7.47 -24.85
C THR A 244 4.87 -7.43 -23.59
N LEU A 245 5.10 -8.54 -22.90
CA LEU A 245 5.91 -8.55 -21.68
C LEU A 245 7.37 -8.19 -21.96
N PRO A 246 8.09 -7.61 -20.98
CA PRO A 246 9.50 -7.32 -21.17
C PRO A 246 10.32 -8.61 -21.22
N GLU A 247 11.47 -8.58 -21.91
CA GLU A 247 12.37 -9.74 -21.94
C GLU A 247 13.11 -9.96 -20.61
N ALA A 248 13.29 -8.89 -19.84
CA ALA A 248 13.82 -8.93 -18.48
C ALA A 248 13.01 -7.95 -17.61
N PHE A 249 12.75 -8.34 -16.38
CA PHE A 249 12.18 -7.44 -15.39
C PHE A 249 13.31 -6.75 -14.62
N ASN A 250 13.07 -5.51 -14.22
CA ASN A 250 14.04 -4.70 -13.51
C ASN A 250 13.77 -4.76 -12.00
N THR A 251 13.65 -5.95 -11.41
CA THR A 251 13.35 -6.13 -9.97
C THR A 251 14.61 -6.33 -9.13
N GLY A 252 14.49 -6.18 -7.81
CA GLY A 252 15.56 -6.49 -6.85
C GLY A 252 16.11 -7.91 -6.99
N LEU A 253 15.28 -8.87 -7.43
CA LEU A 253 15.70 -10.24 -7.66
C LEU A 253 16.76 -10.35 -8.78
N SER A 254 16.77 -9.41 -9.72
CA SER A 254 17.71 -9.32 -10.84
C SER A 254 18.89 -8.37 -10.58
N PHE A 255 19.04 -7.81 -9.38
CA PHE A 255 20.17 -6.93 -9.05
C PHE A 255 21.52 -7.62 -9.26
N GLY A 256 22.43 -6.90 -9.94
CA GLY A 256 23.82 -7.29 -10.12
C GLY A 256 24.67 -7.07 -8.87
N MET A 257 25.92 -7.54 -8.91
CA MET A 257 26.83 -7.47 -7.76
C MET A 257 27.08 -6.02 -7.29
N GLU A 258 27.20 -5.07 -8.22
CA GLU A 258 27.43 -3.66 -7.87
C GLU A 258 26.24 -3.05 -7.11
N ALA A 259 25.00 -3.39 -7.50
CA ALA A 259 23.80 -2.93 -6.82
C ALA A 259 23.67 -3.57 -5.41
N ILE A 260 24.00 -4.85 -5.30
CA ILE A 260 24.07 -5.56 -4.01
C ILE A 260 25.11 -4.91 -3.07
N MET A 261 26.30 -4.59 -3.58
CA MET A 261 27.32 -3.88 -2.80
C MET A 261 26.87 -2.47 -2.40
N ALA A 262 26.12 -1.77 -3.26
CA ALA A 262 25.59 -0.44 -2.94
C ALA A 262 24.57 -0.47 -1.80
N LEU A 263 23.87 -1.58 -1.59
CA LEU A 263 22.91 -1.78 -0.50
C LEU A 263 23.54 -2.14 0.86
N ASP A 264 24.87 -2.23 0.94
CA ASP A 264 25.56 -2.56 2.19
C ASP A 264 25.11 -1.67 3.37
N GLY A 265 24.90 -2.29 4.52
CA GLY A 265 24.35 -1.66 5.73
C GLY A 265 22.82 -1.44 5.73
N THR A 266 22.09 -1.80 4.68
CA THR A 266 20.61 -1.69 4.63
C THR A 266 19.92 -3.04 4.84
N LEU A 267 18.72 -3.05 5.43
CA LEU A 267 17.89 -4.26 5.56
C LEU A 267 17.49 -4.86 4.20
N LEU A 268 17.33 -4.02 3.17
CA LEU A 268 16.95 -4.45 1.82
C LEU A 268 17.99 -5.39 1.21
N LEU A 269 19.27 -5.28 1.57
CA LEU A 269 20.31 -6.21 1.15
C LEU A 269 19.96 -7.64 1.58
N GLU A 270 19.64 -7.82 2.86
CA GLU A 270 19.30 -9.12 3.44
C GLU A 270 18.00 -9.66 2.83
N GLU A 271 16.97 -8.81 2.68
CA GLU A 271 15.70 -9.17 2.04
C GLU A 271 15.91 -9.71 0.62
N ILE A 272 16.72 -9.04 -0.21
CA ILE A 272 17.00 -9.47 -1.59
C ILE A 272 17.79 -10.78 -1.61
N ILE A 273 18.81 -10.93 -0.76
CA ILE A 273 19.62 -12.16 -0.69
C ILE A 273 18.72 -13.35 -0.31
N GLN A 274 17.93 -13.21 0.76
CA GLN A 274 17.02 -14.26 1.22
C GLN A 274 15.99 -14.62 0.14
N ALA A 275 15.41 -13.64 -0.55
CA ALA A 275 14.48 -13.89 -1.64
C ALA A 275 15.13 -14.67 -2.79
N LYS A 276 16.36 -14.29 -3.20
CA LYS A 276 17.10 -14.98 -4.27
C LYS A 276 17.48 -16.41 -3.88
N GLU A 277 17.91 -16.63 -2.65
CA GLU A 277 18.21 -17.98 -2.12
C GLU A 277 16.97 -18.85 -2.07
N HIS A 278 15.84 -18.29 -1.61
CA HIS A 278 14.56 -18.99 -1.56
C HIS A 278 14.12 -19.46 -2.95
N LEU A 279 14.17 -18.57 -3.96
CA LEU A 279 13.85 -18.93 -5.35
C LEU A 279 14.80 -19.99 -5.90
N ARG A 280 16.09 -19.90 -5.56
CA ARG A 280 17.10 -20.87 -5.99
C ARG A 280 16.84 -22.25 -5.40
N SER A 281 16.44 -22.33 -4.13
CA SER A 281 16.02 -23.59 -3.50
C SER A 281 14.80 -24.17 -4.20
N GLN A 282 13.73 -23.37 -4.38
CA GLN A 282 12.52 -23.82 -5.07
C GLN A 282 12.82 -24.39 -6.47
N TYR A 283 13.68 -23.71 -7.24
CA TYR A 283 14.08 -24.20 -8.55
C TYR A 283 14.78 -25.55 -8.47
N ASN A 284 15.78 -25.68 -7.58
CA ASN A 284 16.59 -26.89 -7.45
C ASN A 284 15.76 -28.09 -6.96
N ASP A 285 14.79 -27.85 -6.08
CA ASP A 285 13.95 -28.89 -5.49
C ASP A 285 12.91 -29.42 -6.50
N LEU A 286 12.41 -28.56 -7.39
CA LEU A 286 11.29 -28.88 -8.27
C LEU A 286 11.70 -29.18 -9.72
N ILE A 287 12.41 -28.26 -10.36
CA ILE A 287 12.56 -28.23 -11.82
C ILE A 287 13.37 -29.42 -12.37
N PRO A 288 14.55 -29.77 -11.81
CA PRO A 288 15.31 -30.92 -12.31
C PRO A 288 14.51 -32.23 -12.28
N SER A 289 13.73 -32.44 -11.21
CA SER A 289 12.88 -33.63 -11.06
C SER A 289 11.79 -33.69 -12.12
N LEU A 290 11.08 -32.57 -12.35
CA LEU A 290 10.04 -32.49 -13.39
C LEU A 290 10.61 -32.73 -14.79
N CYS A 291 11.74 -32.09 -15.13
CA CYS A 291 12.38 -32.24 -16.43
C CYS A 291 12.86 -33.68 -16.69
N ASN A 292 13.41 -34.35 -15.67
CA ASN A 292 13.90 -35.73 -15.80
C ASN A 292 12.76 -36.75 -15.91
N ASN A 293 11.71 -36.60 -15.10
CA ASN A 293 10.60 -37.57 -15.05
C ASN A 293 9.59 -37.37 -16.18
N TYR A 294 9.43 -36.14 -16.68
CA TYR A 294 8.40 -35.76 -17.65
C TYR A 294 8.94 -34.86 -18.78
N PRO A 295 10.00 -35.25 -19.51
CA PRO A 295 10.70 -34.40 -20.48
C PRO A 295 9.83 -33.93 -21.66
N ASN A 296 8.77 -34.67 -22.01
CA ASN A 296 7.83 -34.27 -23.07
C ASN A 296 6.95 -33.09 -22.66
N ILE A 297 6.70 -32.93 -21.36
CA ILE A 297 5.82 -31.90 -20.81
C ILE A 297 6.66 -30.73 -20.28
N PHE A 298 7.79 -31.04 -19.64
CA PHE A 298 8.76 -30.09 -19.08
C PHE A 298 10.12 -30.20 -19.78
N PRO A 299 10.26 -29.76 -21.04
CA PRO A 299 11.53 -29.86 -21.75
C PRO A 299 12.57 -28.89 -21.17
N SER A 300 13.76 -29.39 -20.83
CA SER A 300 14.77 -28.64 -20.04
C SER A 300 15.21 -27.30 -20.64
N ASN A 301 15.08 -27.11 -21.96
CA ASN A 301 15.40 -25.83 -22.63
C ASN A 301 14.36 -24.72 -22.35
N LEU A 302 13.15 -25.07 -21.90
CA LEU A 302 12.13 -24.11 -21.48
C LEU A 302 12.15 -23.87 -19.96
N TYR A 303 12.76 -24.78 -19.20
CA TYR A 303 12.81 -24.75 -17.75
C TYR A 303 14.22 -24.53 -17.23
N THR A 304 14.89 -23.48 -17.71
CA THR A 304 16.19 -23.03 -17.18
C THR A 304 15.99 -22.06 -16.01
N TRP A 305 17.06 -21.81 -15.25
CA TRP A 305 17.04 -20.87 -14.14
C TRP A 305 16.59 -19.47 -14.57
N GLU A 306 17.10 -18.98 -15.71
CA GLU A 306 16.81 -17.63 -16.21
C GLU A 306 15.32 -17.49 -16.57
N LYS A 307 14.74 -18.53 -17.19
CA LYS A 307 13.31 -18.55 -17.53
C LYS A 307 12.42 -18.72 -16.31
N PHE A 308 12.88 -19.45 -15.30
CA PHE A 308 12.20 -19.59 -14.03
C PHE A 308 12.17 -18.25 -13.29
N LEU A 309 13.32 -17.58 -13.16
CA LEU A 309 13.41 -16.26 -12.54
C LEU A 309 12.53 -15.23 -13.27
N TRP A 310 12.57 -15.21 -14.61
CA TRP A 310 11.69 -14.35 -15.41
C TRP A 310 10.21 -14.61 -15.12
N ALA A 311 9.81 -15.87 -14.96
CA ALA A 311 8.43 -16.21 -14.63
C ALA A 311 8.07 -15.84 -13.18
N CYS A 312 8.98 -16.00 -12.21
CA CYS A 312 8.81 -15.47 -10.86
C CYS A 312 8.54 -13.96 -10.89
N GLU A 313 9.41 -13.20 -11.56
CA GLU A 313 9.31 -11.74 -11.66
C GLU A 313 8.02 -11.30 -12.36
N LEU A 314 7.57 -12.01 -13.40
CA LEU A 314 6.26 -11.78 -14.02
C LEU A 314 5.13 -11.89 -13.00
N TRP A 315 5.07 -13.00 -12.27
CA TRP A 315 3.97 -13.22 -11.33
C TRP A 315 4.05 -12.28 -10.12
N TYR A 316 5.23 -11.96 -9.61
CA TYR A 316 5.38 -11.04 -8.49
C TYR A 316 5.06 -9.59 -8.85
N SER A 317 5.41 -9.14 -10.07
CA SER A 317 5.22 -7.75 -10.48
C SER A 317 3.89 -7.46 -11.19
N ASN A 318 3.22 -8.46 -11.76
CA ASN A 318 2.01 -8.26 -12.57
C ASN A 318 0.77 -9.02 -12.12
N SER A 319 0.86 -9.91 -11.11
CA SER A 319 -0.33 -10.62 -10.63
C SER A 319 -1.17 -9.76 -9.69
N MET A 320 -2.46 -10.08 -9.63
CA MET A 320 -3.43 -9.47 -8.73
C MET A 320 -4.19 -10.58 -8.02
N LYS A 321 -4.48 -10.39 -6.73
CA LYS A 321 -5.38 -11.28 -5.99
C LYS A 321 -6.83 -10.90 -6.32
N VAL A 322 -7.58 -11.86 -6.86
CA VAL A 322 -8.96 -11.66 -7.29
C VAL A 322 -9.89 -12.61 -6.53
N MET A 323 -10.92 -12.07 -5.91
CA MET A 323 -11.99 -12.82 -5.27
C MET A 323 -13.05 -13.22 -6.30
N PHE A 324 -13.19 -14.53 -6.50
CA PHE A 324 -14.14 -15.12 -7.43
C PHE A 324 -15.51 -15.34 -6.80
N LYS A 325 -16.48 -15.74 -7.62
CA LYS A 325 -17.89 -15.91 -7.22
C LYS A 325 -18.10 -17.04 -6.21
N ASP A 326 -17.20 -18.01 -6.19
CA ASP A 326 -17.15 -19.11 -5.23
C ASP A 326 -16.61 -18.68 -3.86
N GLY A 327 -16.17 -17.42 -3.72
CA GLY A 327 -15.56 -16.88 -2.51
C GLY A 327 -14.06 -17.16 -2.39
N ASN A 328 -13.46 -17.86 -3.35
CA ASN A 328 -12.04 -18.17 -3.32
C ASN A 328 -11.22 -16.99 -3.85
N LEU A 329 -10.12 -16.70 -3.14
CA LEU A 329 -9.13 -15.71 -3.56
C LEU A 329 -8.09 -16.41 -4.41
N ARG A 330 -7.87 -15.91 -5.63
CA ARG A 330 -6.95 -16.52 -6.59
C ARG A 330 -5.94 -15.49 -7.08
N THR A 331 -4.70 -15.89 -7.25
CA THR A 331 -3.65 -15.07 -7.85
C THR A 331 -3.78 -15.14 -9.38
N CYS A 332 -3.93 -14.01 -10.05
CA CYS A 332 -4.25 -13.96 -11.48
C CYS A 332 -3.36 -12.96 -12.23
N LEU A 333 -2.98 -13.27 -13.48
CA LEU A 333 -2.51 -12.23 -14.41
C LEU A 333 -3.70 -11.64 -15.13
N ILE A 334 -3.71 -10.31 -15.22
CA ILE A 334 -4.81 -9.55 -15.82
C ILE A 334 -4.25 -8.82 -17.03
N PRO A 335 -4.36 -9.41 -18.25
CA PRO A 335 -3.95 -8.73 -19.47
C PRO A 335 -4.57 -7.33 -19.55
N ILE A 336 -3.79 -6.36 -20.00
CA ILE A 336 -4.10 -4.90 -19.99
C ILE A 336 -4.08 -4.29 -18.57
N GLY A 337 -4.68 -4.92 -17.57
CA GLY A 337 -4.66 -4.45 -16.18
C GLY A 337 -3.25 -4.30 -15.61
N GLY A 338 -2.31 -5.13 -16.05
CA GLY A 338 -0.89 -5.05 -15.67
C GLY A 338 -0.12 -3.81 -16.15
N PHE A 339 -0.75 -2.89 -16.92
CA PHE A 339 -0.16 -1.59 -17.27
C PHE A 339 -0.53 -0.45 -16.32
N LEU A 340 -1.43 -0.68 -15.37
CA LEU A 340 -1.76 0.31 -14.35
C LEU A 340 -0.62 0.36 -13.34
N ASN A 341 0.16 1.45 -13.33
CA ASN A 341 1.27 1.64 -12.41
C ASN A 341 0.80 2.02 -11.00
N HIS A 342 1.70 1.89 -10.02
CA HIS A 342 1.44 2.30 -8.64
C HIS A 342 1.62 3.80 -8.39
N SER A 343 0.81 4.36 -7.50
CA SER A 343 1.03 5.66 -6.85
C SER A 343 0.60 5.58 -5.39
N ILE A 344 1.20 6.42 -4.54
CA ILE A 344 0.77 6.66 -3.16
C ILE A 344 -0.59 7.36 -3.12
N THR A 345 -0.92 8.09 -4.19
CA THR A 345 -2.21 8.74 -4.42
C THR A 345 -2.92 8.10 -5.62
N PRO A 346 -3.30 6.81 -5.54
CA PRO A 346 -3.81 6.07 -6.70
C PRO A 346 -5.20 6.58 -7.12
N HIS A 347 -5.52 6.33 -8.39
CA HIS A 347 -6.84 6.59 -8.95
C HIS A 347 -7.81 5.43 -8.68
N ILE A 348 -7.29 4.20 -8.58
CA ILE A 348 -8.09 2.98 -8.37
C ILE A 348 -7.58 2.28 -7.11
N MET A 349 -8.45 2.07 -6.13
CA MET A 349 -8.12 1.39 -4.86
C MET A 349 -8.96 0.14 -4.62
N ASN A 350 -10.26 0.22 -4.92
CA ASN A 350 -11.21 -0.85 -4.65
C ASN A 350 -11.42 -1.72 -5.91
N TYR A 351 -10.51 -2.66 -6.12
CA TYR A 351 -10.56 -3.66 -7.20
C TYR A 351 -10.35 -5.07 -6.63
N GLY A 352 -10.19 -6.08 -7.49
CA GLY A 352 -9.86 -7.44 -7.05
C GLY A 352 -11.06 -8.28 -6.63
N LYS A 353 -12.28 -7.92 -7.01
CA LYS A 353 -13.48 -8.76 -6.85
C LYS A 353 -14.28 -8.83 -8.13
N VAL A 354 -14.65 -10.03 -8.53
CA VAL A 354 -15.49 -10.27 -9.71
C VAL A 354 -16.90 -9.76 -9.44
N ASP A 355 -17.43 -8.93 -10.33
CA ASP A 355 -18.83 -8.53 -10.30
C ASP A 355 -19.70 -9.74 -10.70
N PRO A 356 -20.60 -10.22 -9.82
CA PRO A 356 -21.47 -11.35 -10.13
C PRO A 356 -22.34 -11.08 -11.35
N THR A 357 -22.77 -9.83 -11.54
CA THR A 357 -23.73 -9.43 -12.56
C THR A 357 -23.13 -9.46 -13.96
N SER A 358 -21.99 -8.81 -14.16
CA SER A 358 -21.32 -8.77 -15.46
C SER A 358 -20.32 -9.91 -15.70
N ASN A 359 -20.00 -10.72 -14.68
CA ASN A 359 -18.98 -11.77 -14.76
C ASN A 359 -17.61 -11.22 -15.21
N SER A 360 -17.25 -10.05 -14.70
CA SER A 360 -16.03 -9.31 -15.06
C SER A 360 -15.38 -8.72 -13.81
N LEU A 361 -14.09 -8.46 -13.90
CA LEU A 361 -13.36 -7.65 -12.94
C LEU A 361 -13.43 -6.18 -13.38
N LYS A 362 -13.78 -5.29 -12.45
CA LYS A 362 -13.90 -3.85 -12.70
C LYS A 362 -12.87 -3.06 -11.92
N PHE A 363 -12.43 -1.95 -12.52
CA PHE A 363 -11.47 -1.01 -11.95
C PHE A 363 -12.14 0.37 -11.81
N PRO A 364 -12.95 0.58 -10.75
CA PRO A 364 -13.63 1.85 -10.51
C PRO A 364 -12.66 2.93 -9.99
N LEU A 365 -12.92 4.18 -10.38
CA LEU A 365 -12.16 5.35 -9.93
C LEU A 365 -12.54 5.73 -8.50
N SER A 366 -11.52 5.81 -7.65
CA SER A 366 -11.57 6.31 -6.28
C SER A 366 -11.27 7.83 -6.18
N ARG A 367 -10.71 8.40 -7.24
CA ARG A 367 -10.59 9.84 -7.44
C ARG A 367 -10.64 10.16 -8.94
N PRO A 368 -10.97 11.38 -9.36
CA PRO A 368 -10.98 11.74 -10.78
C PRO A 368 -9.62 11.55 -11.45
N CYS A 369 -9.64 11.27 -12.76
CA CYS A 369 -8.47 11.16 -13.63
C CYS A 369 -8.72 11.96 -14.90
N ASN A 370 -7.88 12.96 -15.20
CA ASN A 370 -8.09 13.82 -16.35
C ASN A 370 -7.64 13.16 -17.65
N ASN A 371 -8.20 13.58 -18.78
CA ASN A 371 -7.77 13.12 -20.09
C ASN A 371 -6.26 13.33 -20.31
N GLY A 372 -5.54 12.28 -20.68
CA GLY A 372 -4.10 12.27 -20.89
C GLY A 372 -3.26 12.09 -19.62
N GLU A 373 -3.87 12.12 -18.44
CA GLU A 373 -3.22 11.81 -17.16
C GLU A 373 -2.96 10.30 -17.04
N GLN A 374 -1.88 9.91 -16.34
CA GLN A 374 -1.67 8.51 -16.01
C GLN A 374 -2.67 8.05 -14.94
N CYS A 375 -3.40 7.00 -15.25
CA CYS A 375 -4.32 6.36 -14.32
C CYS A 375 -3.54 5.33 -13.49
N TYR A 376 -3.44 5.59 -12.18
CA TYR A 376 -2.68 4.77 -11.23
C TYR A 376 -3.58 3.80 -10.45
N LEU A 377 -3.06 2.62 -10.15
CA LEU A 377 -3.67 1.59 -9.31
C LEU A 377 -2.92 1.48 -7.98
N SER A 378 -3.63 1.19 -6.89
CA SER A 378 -2.95 0.84 -5.65
C SER A 378 -2.43 -0.59 -5.69
N TYR A 379 -1.13 -0.83 -5.53
CA TYR A 379 -0.59 -2.19 -5.38
C TYR A 379 -0.77 -2.74 -3.97
N GLY A 380 -1.09 -1.87 -3.00
CA GLY A 380 -1.17 -2.23 -1.59
C GLY A 380 -0.46 -1.21 -0.73
N ASN A 381 -0.34 -1.53 0.56
CA ASN A 381 0.36 -0.76 1.57
C ASN A 381 1.79 -1.30 1.66
N LEU A 382 2.59 -1.04 0.62
CA LEU A 382 3.89 -1.67 0.41
C LEU A 382 5.01 -0.67 0.72
N SER A 383 6.03 -1.14 1.44
CA SER A 383 7.26 -0.38 1.65
C SER A 383 8.03 -0.22 0.33
N SER A 384 8.87 0.79 0.25
CA SER A 384 9.80 0.97 -0.86
C SER A 384 10.75 -0.24 -1.01
N SER A 385 11.12 -0.91 0.09
CA SER A 385 11.96 -2.13 0.03
C SER A 385 11.24 -3.28 -0.71
N HIS A 386 9.95 -3.47 -0.42
CA HIS A 386 9.12 -4.45 -1.11
C HIS A 386 8.90 -4.09 -2.59
N LEU A 387 8.61 -2.81 -2.88
CA LEU A 387 8.41 -2.32 -4.24
C LEU A 387 9.67 -2.48 -5.10
N ILE A 388 10.85 -2.20 -4.55
CA ILE A 388 12.12 -2.46 -5.25
C ILE A 388 12.30 -3.96 -5.50
N THR A 389 12.11 -4.78 -4.46
CA THR A 389 12.36 -6.21 -4.52
C THR A 389 11.50 -6.91 -5.58
N PHE A 390 10.20 -6.61 -5.62
CA PHE A 390 9.25 -7.39 -6.42
C PHE A 390 8.67 -6.64 -7.63
N TYR A 391 8.76 -5.30 -7.67
CA TYR A 391 8.22 -4.48 -8.76
C TYR A 391 9.26 -3.64 -9.48
N GLY A 392 10.45 -3.44 -8.88
CA GLY A 392 11.57 -2.81 -9.57
C GLY A 392 11.55 -1.29 -9.63
N PHE A 393 10.88 -0.62 -8.69
CA PHE A 393 10.85 0.83 -8.64
C PHE A 393 10.79 1.34 -7.21
N LEU A 394 11.20 2.60 -7.05
CA LEU A 394 11.03 3.39 -5.84
C LEU A 394 9.93 4.43 -6.14
N PRO A 395 8.86 4.55 -5.34
CA PRO A 395 7.84 5.58 -5.54
C PRO A 395 8.47 6.97 -5.64
N LYS A 396 8.02 7.74 -6.63
CA LYS A 396 8.41 9.14 -6.84
C LYS A 396 7.15 9.99 -6.84
N GLY A 397 7.25 11.18 -6.24
CA GLY A 397 6.15 12.13 -6.15
C GLY A 397 6.38 13.11 -5.01
N ASP A 398 5.44 14.03 -4.85
CA ASP A 398 5.51 15.07 -3.81
C ASP A 398 5.19 14.54 -2.41
N ILE A 399 4.54 13.37 -2.33
CA ILE A 399 4.20 12.70 -1.08
C ILE A 399 5.09 11.48 -0.91
N ASP A 400 5.88 11.47 0.17
CA ASP A 400 6.69 10.31 0.55
C ASP A 400 5.81 9.11 0.92
N ASN A 401 6.32 7.91 0.69
CA ASN A 401 5.62 6.68 1.03
C ASN A 401 5.51 6.54 2.57
N PRO A 402 4.29 6.55 3.15
CA PRO A 402 4.12 6.46 4.60
C PRO A 402 4.52 5.10 5.18
N TYR A 403 4.69 4.08 4.33
CA TYR A 403 5.08 2.72 4.67
C TYR A 403 6.60 2.50 4.67
N ASP A 404 7.39 3.56 4.42
CA ASP A 404 8.84 3.53 4.59
C ASP A 404 9.21 3.64 6.07
N VAL A 405 8.98 2.53 6.77
CA VAL A 405 9.28 2.34 8.19
C VAL A 405 10.58 1.55 8.38
N ILE A 406 11.29 1.83 9.46
CA ILE A 406 12.42 1.03 9.93
C ILE A 406 11.94 0.31 11.20
N PRO A 407 11.82 -1.03 11.17
CA PRO A 407 11.49 -1.79 12.38
C PRO A 407 12.65 -1.71 13.37
N LEU A 408 12.31 -1.67 14.66
CA LEU A 408 13.26 -1.69 15.77
C LEU A 408 13.05 -2.96 16.58
N ASP A 409 14.12 -3.71 16.77
CA ASP A 409 14.16 -4.83 17.69
C ASP A 409 14.60 -4.32 19.05
N ILE A 410 13.67 -4.23 19.99
CA ILE A 410 13.89 -3.69 21.33
C ILE A 410 13.63 -4.82 22.33
N ASP A 411 14.70 -5.50 22.72
CA ASP A 411 14.66 -6.51 23.78
C ASP A 411 14.56 -5.81 25.13
N LEU A 412 13.32 -5.59 25.60
CA LEU A 412 13.05 -5.18 26.97
C LEU A 412 12.34 -6.33 27.70
N ASP A 413 12.94 -6.79 28.80
CA ASP A 413 12.41 -7.89 29.61
C ASP A 413 10.92 -7.65 29.96
N ASN A 414 10.06 -8.58 29.54
CA ASN A 414 8.60 -8.64 29.71
C ASN A 414 7.98 -7.60 30.67
N ILE A 415 7.55 -6.46 30.13
CA ILE A 415 6.61 -5.54 30.79
C ILE A 415 5.19 -6.03 30.49
N GLU A 416 4.79 -7.14 31.10
CA GLU A 416 3.53 -7.81 30.75
C GLU A 416 2.26 -7.09 31.23
N ASP A 417 2.33 -6.03 32.07
CA ASP A 417 1.12 -5.70 32.85
C ASP A 417 0.96 -4.24 33.36
N VAL A 418 1.11 -3.19 32.52
CA VAL A 418 0.86 -1.82 33.04
C VAL A 418 0.06 -0.86 32.16
N ASN A 419 -0.03 -1.00 30.83
CA ASN A 419 -0.84 -0.05 30.03
C ASN A 419 -1.51 -0.65 28.77
N PRO A 420 -2.85 -0.85 28.77
CA PRO A 420 -3.55 -1.43 27.63
C PRO A 420 -3.67 -0.49 26.42
N MET A 421 -3.14 0.75 26.44
CA MET A 421 -3.02 1.62 25.25
C MET A 421 -1.71 1.44 24.49
N CYS A 422 -0.68 0.93 25.16
CA CYS A 422 0.70 0.87 24.65
C CYS A 422 1.15 -0.56 24.31
N ASN A 423 0.20 -1.48 24.12
CA ASN A 423 0.46 -2.90 23.87
C ASN A 423 0.84 -3.15 22.40
N TRP A 424 1.94 -2.52 22.00
CA TRP A 424 2.68 -2.81 20.78
C TRP A 424 3.86 -3.69 21.17
N SER A 425 3.93 -4.89 20.59
CA SER A 425 5.05 -5.82 20.81
C SER A 425 6.24 -5.53 19.90
N THR A 426 6.02 -4.75 18.85
CA THR A 426 7.01 -4.37 17.85
C THR A 426 6.99 -2.86 17.72
N HIS A 427 8.19 -2.28 17.61
CA HIS A 427 8.35 -0.85 17.44
C HIS A 427 8.95 -0.53 16.09
N MET A 428 8.66 0.68 15.63
CA MET A 428 9.10 1.16 14.34
C MET A 428 9.28 2.68 14.36
N VAL A 429 10.10 3.18 13.44
CA VAL A 429 10.30 4.60 13.17
C VAL A 429 10.11 4.89 11.69
N ARG A 430 9.88 6.16 11.34
CA ARG A 430 9.82 6.63 9.96
C ARG A 430 10.34 8.07 9.89
N GLY A 431 10.42 8.63 8.69
CA GLY A 431 10.81 10.02 8.50
C GLY A 431 10.01 11.00 9.37
N THR A 432 10.69 11.77 10.22
CA THR A 432 10.01 12.64 11.21
C THR A 432 9.29 13.82 10.57
N TRP A 433 9.59 14.13 9.30
CA TRP A 433 8.86 15.11 8.48
C TRP A 433 7.39 14.72 8.23
N LEU A 434 7.02 13.46 8.44
CA LEU A 434 5.62 13.00 8.39
C LEU A 434 4.87 13.23 9.72
N SER A 435 5.56 13.64 10.79
CA SER A 435 4.94 13.92 12.09
C SER A 435 4.54 15.38 12.21
N LYS A 436 3.35 15.63 12.78
CA LYS A 436 2.88 16.97 13.16
C LYS A 436 3.13 17.28 14.64
N LYS A 437 3.60 16.31 15.43
CA LYS A 437 3.72 16.40 16.90
C LYS A 437 5.17 16.64 17.32
N ASN A 438 5.62 17.89 17.21
CA ASN A 438 7.00 18.29 17.50
C ASN A 438 7.18 18.88 18.92
N GLY A 439 6.12 18.90 19.72
CA GLY A 439 6.15 19.44 21.08
C GLY A 439 6.95 18.56 22.05
N ILE A 440 7.16 19.09 23.26
CA ILE A 440 7.77 18.33 24.36
C ILE A 440 7.01 17.03 24.60
N PHE A 441 7.75 15.98 24.96
CA PHE A 441 7.28 14.59 25.07
C PHE A 441 6.90 13.90 23.74
N ASN A 442 7.08 14.54 22.57
CA ASN A 442 6.80 13.91 21.27
C ASN A 442 7.96 14.06 20.28
N TYR A 443 8.54 15.27 20.14
CA TYR A 443 9.76 15.54 19.36
C TYR A 443 9.71 15.15 17.86
N GLY A 444 8.53 14.88 17.31
CA GLY A 444 8.35 14.32 15.98
C GLY A 444 8.60 12.81 15.89
N LEU A 445 8.89 12.16 17.02
CA LEU A 445 9.12 10.73 17.15
C LEU A 445 7.82 9.97 17.43
N PRO A 446 7.80 8.64 17.24
CA PRO A 446 6.58 7.84 17.41
C PRO A 446 6.18 7.74 18.87
N ILE A 447 4.94 8.12 19.17
CA ILE A 447 4.41 8.13 20.55
C ILE A 447 4.47 6.73 21.18
N PRO A 448 4.04 5.64 20.51
CA PRO A 448 4.10 4.32 21.14
C PRO A 448 5.52 3.88 21.50
N LEU A 449 6.53 4.25 20.71
CA LEU A 449 7.94 3.99 21.02
C LEU A 449 8.38 4.78 22.26
N LEU A 450 8.10 6.08 22.31
CA LEU A 450 8.48 6.90 23.46
C LEU A 450 7.79 6.44 24.75
N GLU A 451 6.50 6.10 24.67
CA GLU A 451 5.74 5.56 25.80
C GLU A 451 6.33 4.23 26.30
N HIS A 452 6.68 3.32 25.39
CA HIS A 452 7.34 2.06 25.76
C HIS A 452 8.68 2.29 26.47
N LEU A 453 9.53 3.18 25.94
CA LEU A 453 10.81 3.51 26.54
C LEU A 453 10.66 4.21 27.90
N ARG A 454 9.64 5.07 28.05
CA ARG A 454 9.30 5.68 29.34
C ARG A 454 8.86 4.63 30.34
N GLU A 455 7.93 3.76 29.97
CA GLU A 455 7.40 2.71 30.85
C GLU A 455 8.52 1.78 31.32
N ALA A 456 9.40 1.35 30.42
CA ALA A 456 10.55 0.50 30.74
C ALA A 456 11.48 1.12 31.79
N ARG A 457 11.68 2.44 31.74
CA ARG A 457 12.54 3.14 32.68
C ARG A 457 11.81 3.61 33.94
N MET A 458 10.51 3.91 33.86
CA MET A 458 9.68 4.27 35.01
C MET A 458 9.48 3.09 35.97
N LEU A 459 9.50 1.84 35.47
CA LEU A 459 9.55 0.64 36.32
C LEU A 459 10.79 0.58 37.23
N MET A 460 11.83 1.35 36.92
CA MET A 460 13.05 1.44 37.72
C MET A 460 13.00 2.56 38.78
N LEU A 461 11.91 3.34 38.87
CA LEU A 461 11.77 4.51 39.75
C LEU A 461 10.62 4.33 40.77
N GLU A 462 10.85 4.69 42.04
CA GLU A 462 9.83 4.61 43.11
C GLU A 462 8.77 5.74 43.02
N SER A 463 7.58 5.49 43.59
CA SER A 463 6.36 6.28 43.36
C SER A 463 6.33 7.66 44.03
N ASN A 464 6.85 8.68 43.35
CA ASN A 464 6.34 10.07 43.26
C ASN A 464 7.32 10.89 42.42
N ILE A 465 7.19 10.81 41.09
CA ILE A 465 8.19 11.39 40.19
C ILE A 465 7.98 12.90 40.07
N GLU A 466 8.96 13.68 40.52
CA GLU A 466 8.96 15.14 40.36
C GLU A 466 9.03 15.51 38.86
N VAL A 467 8.51 16.68 38.49
CA VAL A 467 8.55 17.14 37.08
C VAL A 467 9.98 17.15 36.53
N GLN A 468 10.96 17.47 37.38
CA GLN A 468 12.37 17.44 37.02
C GLN A 468 12.85 16.03 36.66
N GLU A 469 12.50 15.00 37.44
CA GLU A 469 12.90 13.62 37.18
C GLU A 469 12.30 13.09 35.87
N LYS A 470 11.06 13.51 35.53
CA LYS A 470 10.47 13.19 34.21
C LYS A 470 11.25 13.81 33.06
N LEU A 471 11.73 15.04 33.22
CA LEU A 471 12.50 15.71 32.18
C LEU A 471 13.92 15.12 32.07
N GLU A 472 14.54 14.74 33.20
CA GLU A 472 15.82 14.01 33.20
C GLU A 472 15.69 12.66 32.46
N LEU A 473 14.59 11.93 32.71
CA LEU A 473 14.26 10.71 31.99
C LEU A 473 14.15 10.92 30.47
N GLU A 474 13.50 12.01 30.04
CA GLU A 474 13.40 12.34 28.61
C GLU A 474 14.77 12.57 27.97
N LEU A 475 15.71 13.21 28.67
CA LEU A 475 17.07 13.40 28.15
C LEU A 475 17.74 12.05 27.89
N GLU A 476 17.68 11.14 28.85
CA GLU A 476 18.33 9.84 28.70
C GLU A 476 17.70 9.00 27.56
N ILE A 477 16.38 9.08 27.37
CA ILE A 477 15.69 8.39 26.26
C ILE A 477 16.17 8.96 24.92
N LEU A 478 16.25 10.29 24.81
CA LEU A 478 16.67 10.95 23.57
C LEU A 478 18.17 10.75 23.29
N GLU A 479 19.01 10.64 24.32
CA GLU A 479 20.42 10.30 24.19
C GLU A 479 20.62 8.88 23.66
N ASP A 480 19.93 7.89 24.22
CA ASP A 480 20.01 6.51 23.76
C ASP A 480 19.52 6.37 22.33
N LEU A 481 18.34 6.93 22.02
CA LEU A 481 17.81 6.94 20.65
C LEU A 481 18.79 7.60 19.69
N GLN A 482 19.32 8.78 20.03
CA GLN A 482 20.30 9.43 19.19
C GLN A 482 21.52 8.54 18.96
N SER A 483 22.08 7.93 20.01
CA SER A 483 23.25 7.05 19.89
C SER A 483 22.97 5.84 19.02
N THR A 484 21.80 5.22 19.13
CA THR A 484 21.38 4.10 18.28
C THR A 484 21.34 4.53 16.81
N PHE A 485 20.68 5.65 16.51
CA PHE A 485 20.51 6.10 15.13
C PHE A 485 21.80 6.68 14.52
N ASP A 486 22.69 7.26 15.31
CA ASP A 486 24.04 7.65 14.87
C ASP A 486 24.84 6.41 14.46
N ALA A 487 24.80 5.33 15.26
CA ALA A 487 25.45 4.06 14.89
C ALA A 487 24.84 3.43 13.62
N MET A 488 23.52 3.50 13.45
CA MET A 488 22.88 3.06 12.20
C MET A 488 23.32 3.90 10.99
N MET A 489 23.48 5.22 11.16
CA MET A 489 23.99 6.10 10.11
C MET A 489 25.43 5.75 9.72
N GLU A 490 26.28 5.49 10.71
CA GLU A 490 27.68 5.06 10.47
C GLU A 490 27.75 3.74 9.70
N ASN A 491 26.88 2.76 10.03
CA ASN A 491 26.80 1.48 9.32
C ASN A 491 26.37 1.63 7.85
N LEU A 492 25.58 2.65 7.51
CA LEU A 492 25.26 2.95 6.10
C LEU A 492 26.47 3.53 5.34
N GLY A 493 27.53 3.96 6.03
CA GLY A 493 28.75 4.51 5.42
C GLY A 493 28.50 5.81 4.63
N GLU A 494 29.54 6.32 3.95
CA GLU A 494 29.38 7.46 3.05
C GLU A 494 28.83 7.01 1.69
N THR A 495 27.96 7.82 1.08
CA THR A 495 27.59 7.58 -0.32
C THR A 495 28.69 8.19 -1.17
N GLU A 496 29.57 7.36 -1.73
CA GLU A 496 30.56 7.86 -2.68
C GLU A 496 29.82 8.60 -3.81
N PRO A 497 30.31 9.77 -4.25
CA PRO A 497 29.79 10.46 -5.42
C PRO A 497 30.20 9.69 -6.69
N LEU A 498 29.69 8.47 -6.85
CA LEU A 498 29.65 7.79 -8.13
C LEU A 498 28.96 8.73 -9.11
N ARG A 499 29.47 8.84 -10.33
CA ARG A 499 28.80 9.60 -11.39
C ARG A 499 27.47 8.92 -11.68
N ARG A 500 26.41 9.30 -10.95
CA ARG A 500 25.06 8.70 -11.01
C ARG A 500 24.56 8.57 -12.44
N GLU A 501 24.96 9.46 -13.34
CA GLU A 501 24.62 9.43 -14.76
C GLU A 501 25.08 8.15 -15.49
N LYS A 502 26.19 7.53 -15.06
CA LYS A 502 26.79 6.35 -15.72
C LYS A 502 26.41 5.01 -15.09
N CYS A 503 25.76 5.01 -13.94
CA CYS A 503 25.37 3.77 -13.26
C CYS A 503 24.25 3.05 -14.01
N ASP A 504 24.24 1.72 -13.93
CA ASP A 504 23.12 0.90 -14.39
C ASP A 504 21.87 1.16 -13.53
N TRP A 505 20.72 0.70 -14.03
CA TRP A 505 19.41 1.01 -13.43
C TRP A 505 19.27 0.46 -12.01
N ASP A 506 19.85 -0.71 -11.74
CA ASP A 506 19.80 -1.42 -10.46
C ASP A 506 20.69 -0.72 -9.42
N VAL A 507 21.90 -0.31 -9.81
CA VAL A 507 22.81 0.47 -8.96
C VAL A 507 22.18 1.81 -8.60
N LYS A 508 21.52 2.49 -9.56
CA LYS A 508 20.78 3.74 -9.28
C LYS A 508 19.68 3.52 -8.25
N LEU A 509 18.88 2.46 -8.43
CA LEU A 509 17.78 2.15 -7.54
C LEU A 509 18.25 1.79 -6.12
N ALA A 510 19.34 1.01 -6.01
CA ALA A 510 20.00 0.70 -4.74
C ALA A 510 20.50 1.96 -4.02
N LEU A 511 21.18 2.86 -4.74
CA LEU A 511 21.67 4.11 -4.18
C LEU A 511 20.53 5.04 -3.75
N ASP A 512 19.47 5.17 -4.56
CA ASP A 512 18.31 6.00 -4.21
C ASP A 512 17.60 5.47 -2.94
N PHE A 513 17.49 4.14 -2.79
CA PHE A 513 16.96 3.54 -1.55
C PHE A 513 17.86 3.80 -0.34
N LYS A 514 19.18 3.68 -0.50
CA LYS A 514 20.13 3.96 0.58
C LYS A 514 20.08 5.42 1.02
N GLU A 515 19.93 6.36 0.08
CA GLU A 515 19.70 7.77 0.39
C GLU A 515 18.40 8.01 1.15
N LEU A 516 17.31 7.32 0.78
CA LEU A 516 16.05 7.37 1.51
C LEU A 516 16.24 6.93 2.97
N GLN A 517 16.93 5.81 3.21
CA GLN A 517 17.21 5.31 4.56
C GLN A 517 18.04 6.31 5.37
N LYS A 518 19.09 6.89 4.77
CA LYS A 518 19.87 7.97 5.40
C LYS A 518 19.01 9.18 5.75
N ARG A 519 18.13 9.59 4.84
CA ARG A 519 17.23 10.73 5.09
C ARG A 519 16.32 10.45 6.30
N ILE A 520 15.74 9.26 6.39
CA ILE A 520 14.91 8.83 7.53
C ILE A 520 15.73 8.91 8.83
N ILE A 521 16.88 8.24 8.90
CA ILE A 521 17.72 8.19 10.11
C ILE A 521 18.20 9.59 10.51
N SER A 522 18.66 10.40 9.55
CA SER A 522 19.10 11.78 9.79
C SER A 522 17.99 12.65 10.38
N SER A 523 16.74 12.46 9.92
CA SER A 523 15.58 13.18 10.47
C SER A 523 15.29 12.81 11.92
N ILE A 524 15.51 11.55 12.29
CA ILE A 524 15.33 11.04 13.65
C ILE A 524 16.42 11.59 14.57
N VAL A 525 17.69 11.51 14.16
CA VAL A 525 18.83 12.10 14.90
C VAL A 525 18.59 13.59 15.14
N SER A 526 18.13 14.31 14.11
CA SER A 526 17.81 15.74 14.21
C SER A 526 16.66 16.01 15.20
N SER A 527 15.62 15.17 15.18
CA SER A 527 14.52 15.21 16.16
C SER A 527 15.00 14.96 17.58
N CYS A 528 15.86 13.96 17.82
CA CYS A 528 16.43 13.69 19.14
C CYS A 528 17.27 14.88 19.63
N TYR A 529 18.15 15.42 18.78
CA TYR A 529 18.98 16.57 19.12
C TYR A 529 18.15 17.82 19.49
N ASN A 530 17.12 18.13 18.70
CA ASN A 530 16.22 19.25 18.99
C ASN A 530 15.38 19.00 20.24
N GLY A 531 14.91 17.75 20.44
CA GLY A 531 14.21 17.33 21.64
C GLY A 531 15.03 17.55 22.90
N LYS A 532 16.31 17.18 22.91
CA LYS A 532 17.20 17.40 24.06
C LYS A 532 17.32 18.87 24.42
N LYS A 533 17.50 19.75 23.43
CA LYS A 533 17.53 21.19 23.66
C LYS A 533 16.24 21.72 24.28
N LEU A 534 15.08 21.23 23.85
CA LEU A 534 13.79 21.61 24.43
C LEU A 534 13.69 21.18 25.89
N VAL A 535 14.11 19.94 26.20
CA VAL A 535 14.07 19.40 27.56
C VAL A 535 15.06 20.13 28.48
N GLU A 536 16.28 20.42 28.01
CA GLU A 536 17.27 21.22 28.74
C GLU A 536 16.76 22.62 29.10
N GLN A 537 16.03 23.26 28.17
CA GLN A 537 15.40 24.55 28.41
C GLN A 537 14.32 24.46 29.50
N GLU A 538 13.47 23.45 29.46
CA GLU A 538 12.44 23.25 30.49
C GLU A 538 13.04 22.88 31.84
N LEU A 539 14.10 22.06 31.88
CA LEU A 539 14.85 21.77 33.11
C LEU A 539 15.44 23.04 33.72
N HIS A 540 15.97 23.94 32.89
CA HIS A 540 16.46 25.22 33.37
C HIS A 540 15.32 26.07 33.97
N ASN A 541 14.16 26.11 33.31
CA ASN A 541 12.99 26.80 33.82
C ASN A 541 12.52 26.24 35.18
N CYS A 542 12.51 24.91 35.35
CA CYS A 542 12.15 24.27 36.62
C CYS A 542 13.11 24.61 37.77
N LYS A 543 14.40 24.85 37.49
CA LYS A 543 15.41 25.23 38.50
C LYS A 543 15.39 26.72 38.86
N CYS A 544 14.69 27.54 38.07
CA CYS A 544 14.58 28.99 38.27
C CYS A 544 13.30 29.42 39.00
N VAL A 545 12.39 28.48 39.29
CA VAL A 545 11.19 28.66 40.13
C VAL A 545 11.49 28.17 41.54
#